data_AF-A0A3C0XM02-F1
#
_entry.id   AF-A0A3C0XM02-F1
#
_cell.length_a   1.000
_cell.length_b   1.000
_cell.length_c   1.000
_cell.angle_alpha   90.00
_cell.angle_beta   90.00
_cell.angle_gamma   90.00
#
_symmetry.space_group_name_H-M   'P 1'
#
loop_
_entity.id
_entity.type
_entity.pdbx_description
1 polymer ?
#
loop_
_entity_poly.entity_id
_entity_poly.type
_entity_poly.pdbx_seq_one_letter_code
_entity_poly.pdbx_strand_id
1 'polypeptide(L)'
;MTRYLISFDDGAMTFPEEEMPDVAKAAHEVVQEAKDAGVWVFGGGLESQRASVVATDGTVTDGPYPETKEVLGGFAVVDVPSREEALEWA
;
A
#
# COMPACT_ATOMS: atom_id res chain seq x y z
N MET A 1 -0.07 -3.82 20.47
CA MET A 1 0.65 -3.38 19.27
C MET A 1 -0.39 -3.16 18.18
N THR A 2 -0.29 -2.06 17.44
CA THR A 2 -1.34 -1.54 16.55
C THR A 2 -0.85 -1.62 15.12
N ARG A 3 -1.69 -2.18 14.24
CA ARG A 3 -1.37 -2.27 12.82
C ARG A 3 -1.88 -1.05 12.07
N TYR A 4 -1.03 -0.47 11.26
CA TYR A 4 -1.34 0.66 10.40
C TYR A 4 -1.17 0.27 8.94
N LEU A 5 -2.13 0.66 8.10
CA LEU A 5 -2.04 0.52 6.65
C LEU A 5 -1.58 1.85 6.06
N ILE A 6 -0.51 1.79 5.29
CA ILE A 6 0.05 2.88 4.50
C ILE A 6 -0.26 2.53 3.04
N SER A 7 -0.94 3.41 2.32
CA SER A 7 -1.32 3.19 0.92
C SER A 7 -0.81 4.31 0.03
N PHE A 8 -0.56 3.98 -1.23
CA PHE A 8 -0.27 4.96 -2.28
C PHE A 8 -1.23 4.78 -3.46
N ASP A 9 -1.46 5.88 -4.18
CA ASP A 9 -2.27 5.93 -5.40
C ASP A 9 -1.56 5.24 -6.57
N ASP A 10 -2.31 4.64 -7.50
CA ASP A 10 -1.73 3.91 -8.64
C ASP A 10 -0.92 4.80 -9.60
N GLY A 11 -1.22 6.10 -9.65
CA GLY A 11 -0.43 7.08 -10.39
C GLY A 11 0.97 7.29 -9.80
N ALA A 12 1.19 6.99 -8.52
CA ALA A 12 2.48 7.19 -7.84
C ALA A 12 3.57 6.22 -8.32
N MET A 13 3.19 5.13 -9.00
CA MET A 13 4.13 4.12 -9.53
C MET A 13 4.31 4.22 -11.06
N THR A 14 4.01 5.37 -11.65
CA THR A 14 4.21 5.63 -13.09
C THR A 14 5.60 6.22 -13.35
N PHE A 15 6.54 5.39 -13.79
CA PHE A 15 7.91 5.79 -14.14
C PHE A 15 8.31 5.30 -15.54
N PRO A 16 9.29 5.93 -16.20
CA PRO A 16 9.92 5.37 -17.39
C PRO A 16 10.50 3.97 -17.13
N GLU A 17 10.38 3.05 -18.10
CA GLU A 17 10.84 1.66 -17.93
C GLU A 17 12.33 1.56 -17.57
N GLU A 18 13.15 2.50 -18.05
CA GLU A 18 14.57 2.58 -17.73
C GLU A 18 14.86 2.95 -16.27
N GLU A 19 13.94 3.64 -15.59
CA GLU A 19 14.06 4.04 -14.19
C GLU A 19 13.48 2.98 -13.22
N MET A 20 12.64 2.07 -13.72
CA MET A 20 11.98 1.04 -12.91
C MET A 20 12.94 0.18 -12.06
N PRO A 21 14.16 -0.19 -12.53
CA PRO A 21 15.12 -0.93 -11.69
C PRO A 21 15.54 -0.16 -10.44
N ASP A 22 15.77 1.15 -10.55
CA ASP A 22 16.18 2.00 -9.43
C ASP A 22 15.01 2.25 -8.48
N VAL A 23 13.81 2.48 -9.01
CA VAL A 23 12.56 2.58 -8.23
C VAL A 23 12.33 1.29 -7.44
N ALA A 24 12.45 0.13 -8.10
CA ALA A 24 12.30 -1.16 -7.46
C ALA A 24 13.35 -1.34 -6.35
N LYS A 25 14.62 -0.99 -6.62
CA LYS A 25 15.68 -1.07 -5.62
C LYS A 25 15.37 -0.23 -4.39
N ALA A 26 15.01 1.04 -4.57
CA ALA A 26 14.67 1.95 -3.46
C ALA A 26 13.48 1.42 -2.63
N ALA A 27 12.43 0.91 -3.29
CA ALA A 27 11.30 0.31 -2.61
C ALA A 27 11.69 -0.93 -1.79
N HIS A 28 12.57 -1.79 -2.32
CA HIS A 28 13.07 -2.96 -1.58
C HIS A 28 13.94 -2.58 -0.38
N GLU A 29 14.72 -1.51 -0.47
CA GLU A 29 15.55 -1.00 0.64
C GLU A 29 14.66 -0.60 1.83
N VAL A 30 13.61 0.21 1.59
CA VAL A 30 12.65 0.60 2.65
C VAL A 30 11.95 -0.62 3.27
N VAL A 31 11.53 -1.58 2.45
CA VAL A 31 10.93 -2.83 2.95
C VAL A 31 11.92 -3.63 3.80
N GLN A 32 13.19 -3.66 3.42
CA GLN A 32 14.23 -4.36 4.19
C GLN A 32 14.48 -3.66 5.52
N GLU A 33 14.57 -2.33 5.54
CA GLU A 33 14.70 -1.54 6.77
C GLU A 33 13.53 -1.79 7.74
N ALA A 34 12.30 -1.84 7.23
CA ALA A 34 11.11 -2.15 8.03
C ALA A 34 11.13 -3.57 8.60
N LYS A 35 11.66 -4.54 7.83
CA LYS A 35 11.85 -5.92 8.31
C LYS A 35 12.92 -6.00 9.39
N ASP A 36 14.04 -5.32 9.19
CA ASP A 36 15.17 -5.31 10.12
C ASP A 36 14.79 -4.61 11.43
N ALA A 37 13.96 -3.57 11.37
CA ALA A 37 13.35 -2.93 12.52
C ALA A 37 12.26 -3.78 13.22
N GLY A 38 11.85 -4.90 12.61
CA GLY A 38 10.84 -5.81 13.16
C GLY A 38 9.41 -5.28 13.08
N VAL A 39 9.15 -4.24 12.28
CA VAL A 39 7.84 -3.59 12.16
C VAL A 39 7.05 -4.04 10.93
N TRP A 40 7.70 -4.66 9.94
CA TRP A 40 7.05 -5.11 8.72
C TRP A 40 6.07 -6.27 8.95
N VAL A 41 4.81 -6.10 8.53
CA VAL A 41 3.81 -7.18 8.55
C VAL A 41 3.63 -7.77 7.16
N PHE A 42 3.22 -6.96 6.18
CA PHE A 42 2.93 -7.38 4.81
C PHE A 42 2.77 -6.14 3.90
N GLY A 43 3.00 -6.27 2.61
CA GLY A 43 2.77 -5.20 1.65
C GLY A 43 3.16 -5.58 0.24
N GLY A 44 2.77 -4.75 -0.71
CA GLY A 44 3.05 -4.94 -2.14
C GLY A 44 2.29 -3.97 -3.03
N GLY A 45 2.72 -3.93 -4.29
CA GLY A 45 1.97 -3.27 -5.36
C GLY A 45 0.69 -4.05 -5.70
N LEU A 46 -0.32 -3.31 -6.13
CA LEU A 46 -1.58 -3.83 -6.63
C LEU A 46 -1.69 -3.56 -8.13
N GLU A 47 -2.41 -4.44 -8.83
CA GLU A 47 -2.80 -4.18 -10.20
C GLU A 47 -3.81 -3.03 -10.23
N SER A 48 -3.57 -2.04 -11.11
CA SER A 48 -4.49 -0.93 -11.33
C SER A 48 -5.84 -1.48 -11.80
N GLN A 49 -6.83 -1.39 -10.92
CA GLN A 49 -8.16 -1.93 -11.15
C GLN A 49 -9.20 -1.17 -10.33
N ARG A 50 -10.45 -1.24 -10.75
CA ARG A 50 -11.56 -0.73 -9.95
C ARG A 50 -11.73 -1.61 -8.72
N ALA A 51 -11.72 -1.01 -7.53
CA ALA A 51 -12.00 -1.74 -6.30
C ALA A 51 -13.43 -2.34 -6.34
N SER A 52 -13.62 -3.48 -5.66
CA SER A 52 -14.93 -4.07 -5.43
C SER A 52 -15.18 -4.22 -3.93
N VAL A 53 -16.41 -3.97 -3.50
CA VAL A 53 -16.86 -4.18 -2.13
C VAL A 53 -17.72 -5.43 -2.08
N VAL A 54 -17.37 -6.35 -1.18
CA VAL A 54 -18.13 -7.57 -0.95
C VAL A 54 -18.90 -7.43 0.37
N ALA A 55 -20.22 -7.45 0.31
CA ALA A 55 -21.09 -7.42 1.47
C ALA A 55 -21.13 -8.78 2.20
N THR A 56 -21.67 -8.80 3.42
CA THR A 56 -21.73 -10.02 4.25
C THR A 56 -22.61 -11.12 3.66
N ASP A 57 -23.52 -10.77 2.76
CA ASP A 57 -24.37 -11.70 2.01
C ASP A 57 -23.73 -12.20 0.71
N GLY A 58 -22.50 -11.77 0.42
CA GLY A 58 -21.76 -12.13 -0.80
C GLY A 58 -22.06 -11.24 -1.99
N THR A 59 -22.91 -10.21 -1.86
CA THR A 59 -23.13 -9.23 -2.93
C THR A 59 -21.84 -8.47 -3.22
N VAL A 60 -21.45 -8.43 -4.49
CA VAL A 60 -20.29 -7.65 -4.97
C VAL A 60 -20.80 -6.38 -5.62
N THR A 61 -20.33 -5.23 -5.15
CA THR A 61 -20.54 -3.94 -5.80
C THR A 61 -19.20 -3.36 -6.23
N ASP A 62 -19.26 -2.41 -7.14
CA ASP A 62 -18.12 -1.53 -7.38
C ASP A 62 -17.74 -0.77 -6.10
N GLY A 63 -16.52 -0.23 -6.09
CA GLY A 63 -15.74 0.27 -4.96
C GLY A 63 -16.45 1.15 -3.91
N PRO A 64 -15.76 1.51 -2.83
CA PRO A 64 -16.38 2.21 -1.69
C PRO A 64 -17.12 3.46 -2.16
N TYR A 65 -18.36 3.62 -1.70
CA TYR A 65 -19.19 4.78 -2.04
C TYR A 65 -18.80 5.98 -1.15
N PRO A 66 -18.68 7.20 -1.69
CA PRO A 66 -18.77 7.56 -3.11
C PRO A 66 -17.54 7.08 -3.89
N GLU A 67 -17.73 6.73 -5.17
CA GLU A 67 -16.64 6.30 -6.05
C GLU A 67 -15.49 7.31 -6.01
N THR A 68 -14.39 6.93 -5.36
CA THR A 68 -13.17 7.73 -5.34
C THR A 68 -12.46 7.54 -6.67
N LYS A 69 -11.93 8.62 -7.24
CA LYS A 69 -11.08 8.55 -8.45
C LYS A 69 -9.73 7.87 -8.16
N GLU A 70 -9.33 7.85 -6.89
CA GLU A 70 -8.06 7.29 -6.44
C GLU A 70 -8.16 5.77 -6.41
N VAL A 71 -7.33 5.14 -7.24
CA VAL A 71 -7.17 3.69 -7.32
C VAL A 71 -5.93 3.33 -6.50
N LEU A 72 -6.03 2.31 -5.65
CA LEU A 72 -4.89 1.89 -4.84
C LEU A 72 -3.82 1.25 -5.72
N GLY A 73 -2.63 1.87 -5.76
CA GLY A 73 -1.45 1.33 -6.43
C GLY A 73 -0.72 0.27 -5.61
N GLY A 74 -0.94 0.28 -4.30
CA GLY A 74 -0.30 -0.65 -3.38
C GLY A 74 -0.40 -0.18 -1.94
N PHE A 75 0.13 -1.01 -1.04
CA PHE A 75 0.11 -0.73 0.38
C PHE A 75 1.22 -1.46 1.14
N ALA A 76 1.48 -0.98 2.35
CA ALA A 76 2.24 -1.65 3.39
C ALA A 76 1.44 -1.68 4.69
N VAL A 77 1.63 -2.73 5.48
CA VAL A 77 1.12 -2.87 6.83
C VAL A 77 2.30 -2.98 7.77
N VAL A 78 2.35 -2.08 8.75
CA VAL A 78 3.37 -2.02 9.80
C VAL A 78 2.74 -2.20 11.18
N ASP A 79 3.49 -2.78 12.11
CA ASP A 79 3.10 -2.96 13.51
C ASP A 79 3.94 -2.06 14.41
N VAL A 80 3.35 -0.95 14.85
CA VAL A 80 4.02 0.11 15.64
C VAL A 80 3.11 0.62 16.77
N PRO A 81 3.65 1.30 17.79
CA PRO A 81 2.88 1.78 18.94
C PRO A 81 1.89 2.91 18.64
N SER A 82 2.15 3.72 17.60
CA SER A 82 1.42 4.97 17.34
C SER A 82 1.27 5.28 15.86
N ARG A 83 0.33 6.19 15.55
CA ARG A 83 0.13 6.68 14.17
C ARG A 83 1.31 7.56 13.74
N GLU A 84 1.87 8.36 14.65
CA GLU A 84 3.07 9.15 14.35
C GLU A 84 4.22 8.24 13.90
N GLU A 85 4.49 7.14 14.60
CA GLU A 85 5.53 6.19 14.20
C GLU A 85 5.22 5.49 12.88
N ALA A 86 3.94 5.24 12.57
CA ALA A 86 3.56 4.68 11.27
C ALA A 86 3.87 5.64 10.12
N LEU A 87 3.78 6.96 10.34
CA LEU A 87 4.05 7.97 9.32
C LEU A 87 5.55 8.11 9.01
N GLU A 88 6.45 7.69 9.90
CA GLU A 88 7.89 7.65 9.59
C GLU A 88 8.24 6.56 8.57
N TRP A 89 7.35 5.59 8.35
CA TRP A 89 7.48 4.52 7.35
C TRP A 89 6.68 4.78 6.06
N ALA A 90 5.97 5.91 5.97
CA ALA A 90 5.08 6.25 4.86
C ALA A 90 5.77 7.13 3.81
#